data_AF-A0AAW1L3K8-F1
#
_entry.id   AF-A0AAW1L3K8-F1
#
_cell.length_a   1.000
_cell.length_b   1.000
_cell.length_c   1.000
_cell.angle_alpha   90.00
_cell.angle_beta   90.00
_cell.angle_gamma   90.00
#
_symmetry.space_group_name_H-M   'P 1'
#
loop_
_entity.id
_entity.type
_entity.pdbx_description
1 polymer ?
#
loop_
_entity_poly.entity_id
_entity_poly.type
_entity_poly.pdbx_seq_one_letter_code
_entity_poly.pdbx_strand_id
1 'polypeptide(L)'
;MHEKDWLALVAVHSDAWLLSVAFYFGARFGFDKADRRRLFNMVNDLPTIFEVVSGNVKKQVKERSNVSNNSSAKSHSKSKSHPERQAKQAKTVPQPKEEEEGLEEEEEDEEDAGETLCGACGESYTSGEFWICCDICEIWFHGKCVKITAARAEHIKQYKCPTCTSNKRSRA
;
A
#
# COMPACT_ATOMS: atom_id res chain seq x y z
N MET A 1 -14.16 -3.87 22.22
CA MET A 1 -13.35 -4.75 21.36
C MET A 1 -12.05 -5.05 22.11
N HIS A 2 -11.41 -6.21 21.93
CA HIS A 2 -10.08 -6.42 22.52
C HIS A 2 -9.03 -5.67 21.68
N GLU A 3 -7.97 -5.15 22.31
CA GLU A 3 -6.96 -4.30 21.67
C GLU A 3 -6.39 -4.91 20.39
N LYS A 4 -6.02 -6.20 20.43
CA LYS A 4 -5.48 -6.93 19.28
C LYS A 4 -6.49 -7.09 18.14
N ASP A 5 -7.78 -7.24 18.47
CA ASP A 5 -8.84 -7.39 17.46
C ASP A 5 -9.11 -6.04 16.77
N TRP A 6 -9.01 -4.95 17.53
CA TRP A 6 -9.10 -3.59 17.00
C TRP A 6 -7.90 -3.23 16.12
N LEU A 7 -6.67 -3.50 16.57
CA LEU A 7 -5.46 -3.32 15.76
C LEU A 7 -5.50 -4.16 14.47
N ALA A 8 -6.01 -5.39 14.55
CA ALA A 8 -6.23 -6.24 13.38
C ALA A 8 -7.29 -5.67 12.43
N LEU A 9 -8.38 -5.12 12.95
CA LEU A 9 -9.44 -4.48 12.15
C LEU A 9 -8.93 -3.23 11.44
N VAL A 10 -8.18 -2.36 12.12
CA VAL A 10 -7.52 -1.18 11.54
C VAL A 10 -6.56 -1.63 10.43
N ALA A 11 -5.69 -2.60 10.71
CA ALA A 11 -4.70 -3.10 9.75
C ALA A 11 -5.33 -3.61 8.43
N VAL A 12 -6.47 -4.31 8.48
CA VAL A 12 -7.19 -4.77 7.27
C VAL A 12 -7.75 -3.58 6.46
N HIS A 13 -8.21 -2.51 7.12
CA HIS A 13 -8.66 -1.30 6.43
C HIS A 13 -7.48 -0.52 5.82
N SER A 14 -6.36 -0.42 6.53
CA SER A 14 -5.11 0.16 6.01
C SER A 14 -4.59 -0.60 4.78
N ASP A 15 -4.58 -1.94 4.83
CA ASP A 15 -4.19 -2.80 3.70
C ASP A 15 -5.07 -2.54 2.46
N ALA A 16 -6.39 -2.43 2.64
CA ALA A 16 -7.32 -2.13 1.56
C ALA A 16 -7.19 -0.70 1.02
N TRP A 17 -6.98 0.29 1.90
CA TRP A 17 -6.80 1.70 1.54
C TRP A 17 -5.51 1.91 0.74
N LEU A 18 -4.38 1.35 1.18
CA LEU A 18 -3.10 1.43 0.46
C LEU A 18 -3.20 0.83 -0.95
N LEU A 19 -3.90 -0.30 -1.11
CA LEU A 19 -4.14 -0.90 -2.42
C LEU A 19 -5.00 0.01 -3.31
N SER A 20 -6.02 0.66 -2.74
CA SER A 20 -6.86 1.63 -3.45
C SER A 20 -6.05 2.85 -3.92
N VAL A 21 -5.27 3.47 -3.03
CA VAL A 21 -4.41 4.62 -3.33
C VAL A 21 -3.37 4.29 -4.40
N ALA A 22 -2.71 3.13 -4.30
CA ALA A 22 -1.74 2.69 -5.29
C ALA A 22 -2.36 2.53 -6.70
N PHE A 23 -3.58 2.00 -6.78
CA PHE A 23 -4.29 1.83 -8.06
C PHE A 23 -4.93 3.12 -8.58
N TYR A 24 -5.33 4.04 -7.70
CA TYR A 24 -5.73 5.41 -8.07
C TYR A 24 -4.58 6.14 -8.78
N PHE A 25 -3.38 6.16 -8.17
CA PHE A 25 -2.21 6.76 -8.80
C PHE A 25 -1.77 6.01 -10.05
N GLY A 26 -1.81 4.67 -10.06
CA GLY A 26 -1.58 3.88 -11.27
C GLY A 26 -2.49 4.29 -12.43
N ALA A 27 -3.79 4.47 -12.19
CA ALA A 27 -4.73 4.97 -13.20
C ALA A 27 -4.39 6.40 -13.65
N ARG A 28 -4.04 7.29 -12.71
CA ARG A 28 -3.65 8.68 -12.99
C ARG A 28 -2.32 8.81 -13.77
N PHE A 29 -1.42 7.83 -13.64
CA PHE A 29 -0.19 7.70 -14.43
C PHE A 29 -0.36 6.88 -15.71
N GLY A 30 -1.58 6.44 -16.04
CA GLY A 30 -1.89 5.73 -17.29
C GLY A 30 -1.46 4.26 -17.34
N PHE A 31 -1.23 3.61 -16.19
CA PHE A 31 -0.76 2.22 -16.11
C PHE A 31 -1.64 1.25 -16.90
N ASP A 32 -1.02 0.44 -17.75
CA ASP A 32 -1.71 -0.54 -18.60
C ASP A 32 -2.06 -1.87 -17.87
N LYS A 33 -2.43 -2.92 -18.61
CA LYS A 33 -2.75 -4.25 -18.05
C LYS A 33 -1.51 -5.05 -17.60
N ALA A 34 -0.31 -4.72 -18.09
CA ALA A 34 0.95 -5.24 -17.59
C ALA A 34 1.44 -4.44 -16.38
N ASP A 35 1.39 -3.10 -16.42
CA ASP A 35 1.83 -2.23 -15.32
C ASP A 35 1.03 -2.48 -14.04
N ARG A 36 -0.31 -2.51 -14.13
CA ARG A 36 -1.18 -2.82 -12.98
C ARG A 36 -0.90 -4.21 -12.38
N ARG A 37 -0.45 -5.16 -13.20
CA ARG A 37 -0.06 -6.51 -12.74
C ARG A 37 1.32 -6.50 -12.08
N ARG A 38 2.27 -5.73 -12.62
CA ARG A 38 3.59 -5.52 -12.02
C ARG A 38 3.46 -4.84 -10.65
N LEU A 39 2.64 -3.80 -10.55
CA LEU A 39 2.30 -3.12 -9.30
C LEU A 39 1.68 -4.12 -8.31
N PHE A 40 0.66 -4.87 -8.72
CA PHE A 40 0.04 -5.89 -7.86
C PHE A 40 1.05 -6.91 -7.32
N ASN A 41 1.92 -7.44 -8.19
CA ASN A 41 2.96 -8.38 -7.76
C ASN A 41 3.90 -7.73 -6.73
N MET A 42 4.43 -6.52 -7.01
CA MET A 42 5.33 -5.81 -6.09
C MET A 42 4.71 -5.51 -4.73
N VAL A 43 3.39 -5.26 -4.66
CA VAL A 43 2.65 -5.11 -3.39
C VAL A 43 2.52 -6.44 -2.65
N ASN A 44 2.26 -7.54 -3.37
CA ASN A 44 2.10 -8.89 -2.78
C ASN A 44 3.44 -9.62 -2.50
N ASP A 45 4.57 -9.06 -2.92
CA ASP A 45 5.92 -9.51 -2.52
C ASP A 45 6.27 -9.06 -1.08
N LEU A 46 5.42 -8.22 -0.45
CA LEU A 46 5.49 -7.80 0.95
C LEU A 46 4.39 -8.46 1.80
N PRO A 47 4.62 -8.71 3.10
CA PRO A 47 3.54 -9.10 4.02
C PRO A 47 2.58 -7.92 4.24
N THR A 48 1.29 -8.22 4.42
CA THR A 48 0.28 -7.19 4.71
C THR A 48 0.41 -6.67 6.15
N ILE A 49 -0.10 -5.47 6.43
CA ILE A 49 -0.11 -4.89 7.78
C ILE A 49 -0.85 -5.83 8.73
N PHE A 50 -1.97 -6.42 8.31
CA PHE A 50 -2.68 -7.43 9.09
C PHE A 50 -1.83 -8.69 9.37
N GLU A 51 -1.06 -9.19 8.40
CA GLU A 51 -0.15 -10.32 8.65
C GLU A 51 0.97 -9.98 9.63
N VAL A 52 1.48 -8.73 9.61
CA VAL A 52 2.50 -8.23 10.56
C VAL A 52 1.91 -8.08 11.96
N VAL A 53 0.78 -7.37 12.11
CA VAL A 53 0.12 -7.10 13.41
C VAL A 53 -0.37 -8.39 14.08
N SER A 54 -0.88 -9.35 13.30
CA SER A 54 -1.36 -10.64 13.84
C SER A 54 -0.23 -11.62 14.17
N GLY A 55 1.02 -11.34 13.74
CA GLY A 55 2.12 -12.30 13.81
C GLY A 55 2.00 -13.46 12.81
N ASN A 56 1.13 -13.32 11.81
CA ASN A 56 0.82 -14.34 10.79
C ASN A 56 1.80 -14.36 9.60
N VAL A 57 2.84 -13.52 9.62
CA VAL A 57 3.87 -13.38 8.57
C VAL A 57 4.46 -14.74 8.16
N LYS A 58 3.97 -15.27 7.04
CA LYS A 58 4.53 -16.49 6.42
C LYS A 58 5.88 -16.14 5.81
N LYS A 59 6.92 -16.91 6.13
CA LYS A 59 8.24 -16.80 5.48
C LYS A 59 8.17 -17.25 4.00
N GLN A 60 7.64 -16.39 3.12
CA GLN A 60 7.63 -16.55 1.66
C GLN A 60 8.97 -16.20 1.00
N VAL A 61 10.05 -16.02 1.78
CA VAL A 61 11.42 -15.93 1.25
C VAL A 61 11.90 -17.34 0.86
N LYS A 62 11.40 -17.85 -0.27
CA LYS A 62 12.02 -18.97 -0.98
C LYS A 62 11.90 -18.80 -2.50
N GLU A 63 13.05 -18.46 -3.10
CA GLU A 63 13.45 -18.66 -4.50
C GLU A 63 12.34 -18.77 -5.56
N ARG A 64 12.10 -17.67 -6.28
CA ARG A 64 11.52 -17.71 -7.64
C ARG A 64 12.55 -17.38 -8.72
N SER A 65 13.51 -18.28 -8.88
CA SER A 65 14.44 -18.27 -10.00
C SER A 65 14.51 -19.65 -10.67
N ASN A 66 13.70 -19.84 -11.70
CA ASN A 66 14.14 -20.54 -12.91
C ASN A 66 13.18 -20.29 -14.08
N VAL A 67 13.74 -20.05 -15.26
CA VAL A 67 13.01 -19.93 -16.52
C VAL A 67 12.94 -21.30 -17.17
N SER A 68 11.76 -21.67 -17.70
CA SER A 68 11.66 -22.68 -18.77
C SER A 68 10.34 -22.53 -19.52
N ASN A 69 10.44 -22.49 -20.85
CA ASN A 69 9.29 -22.60 -21.75
C ASN A 69 8.89 -24.08 -21.87
N ASN A 70 7.59 -24.39 -21.97
CA ASN A 70 7.11 -25.05 -23.19
C ASN A 70 5.58 -24.91 -23.39
N SER A 71 5.08 -25.38 -24.53
CA SER A 71 3.73 -25.15 -25.03
C SER A 71 2.71 -26.29 -24.80
N SER A 72 1.44 -25.94 -25.00
CA SER A 72 0.39 -26.75 -25.66
C SER A 72 -0.04 -28.11 -25.09
N ALA A 73 -1.28 -28.13 -24.57
CA ALA A 73 -2.22 -29.25 -24.74
C ALA A 73 -3.66 -28.70 -24.80
N LYS A 74 -4.58 -29.37 -25.52
CA LYS A 74 -5.95 -28.89 -25.79
C LYS A 74 -6.94 -30.05 -26.00
N SER A 75 -8.01 -30.11 -25.22
CA SER A 75 -9.11 -31.08 -25.42
C SER A 75 -10.44 -30.61 -24.82
N HIS A 76 -11.53 -30.81 -25.57
CA HIS A 76 -12.93 -30.77 -25.10
C HIS A 76 -13.33 -32.20 -24.61
N SER A 77 -14.55 -32.57 -24.17
CA SER A 77 -15.89 -31.99 -24.41
C SER A 77 -17.01 -32.58 -23.51
N LYS A 78 -18.08 -31.79 -23.28
CA LYS A 78 -19.52 -32.19 -23.12
C LYS A 78 -19.93 -33.07 -21.91
N SER A 79 -21.20 -33.15 -21.45
CA SER A 79 -22.38 -32.24 -21.34
C SER A 79 -23.65 -33.03 -20.88
N LYS A 80 -24.70 -32.35 -20.34
CA LYS A 80 -26.08 -32.82 -19.96
C LYS A 80 -26.30 -33.16 -18.45
N SER A 81 -27.48 -32.98 -17.83
CA SER A 81 -28.72 -32.21 -18.15
C SER A 81 -29.67 -32.07 -16.93
N HIS A 82 -30.65 -31.15 -17.01
CA HIS A 82 -31.72 -30.82 -16.02
C HIS A 82 -32.78 -31.95 -15.86
N PRO A 83 -33.65 -31.97 -14.80
CA PRO A 83 -34.84 -31.08 -14.70
C PRO A 83 -35.26 -30.69 -13.24
N GLU A 84 -36.48 -30.18 -12.92
CA GLU A 84 -37.17 -28.92 -13.32
C GLU A 84 -38.62 -28.82 -12.74
N ARG A 85 -39.06 -27.67 -12.18
CA ARG A 85 -40.48 -27.21 -11.93
C ARG A 85 -40.49 -25.77 -11.36
N GLN A 86 -41.10 -24.75 -11.99
CA GLN A 86 -42.53 -24.32 -12.06
C GLN A 86 -43.06 -23.54 -10.81
N ALA A 87 -43.84 -22.43 -10.89
CA ALA A 87 -44.20 -21.50 -12.00
C ALA A 87 -45.03 -20.26 -11.51
N LYS A 88 -45.25 -19.25 -12.40
CA LYS A 88 -46.31 -18.18 -12.43
C LYS A 88 -46.14 -16.92 -11.52
N GLN A 89 -46.05 -15.68 -12.07
CA GLN A 89 -47.09 -14.65 -12.45
C GLN A 89 -47.45 -13.65 -11.32
N ALA A 90 -47.79 -12.35 -11.52
CA ALA A 90 -47.55 -11.36 -12.60
C ALA A 90 -48.05 -9.92 -12.21
N LYS A 91 -47.33 -8.83 -12.60
CA LYS A 91 -47.67 -7.36 -12.43
C LYS A 91 -47.71 -6.88 -10.95
N THR A 92 -47.73 -5.59 -10.56
CA THR A 92 -47.79 -4.23 -11.18
C THR A 92 -46.75 -3.25 -10.55
N VAL A 93 -46.65 -2.01 -11.03
CA VAL A 93 -45.80 -0.90 -10.51
C VAL A 93 -46.68 0.32 -10.16
N PRO A 94 -46.47 1.00 -9.01
CA PRO A 94 -46.01 2.41 -9.03
C PRO A 94 -45.05 2.82 -7.86
N GLN A 95 -44.29 3.90 -8.07
CA GLN A 95 -43.68 4.74 -6.99
C GLN A 95 -44.66 5.89 -6.65
N PRO A 96 -44.65 6.48 -5.43
CA PRO A 96 -43.77 7.63 -5.10
C PRO A 96 -43.33 7.63 -3.59
N LYS A 97 -42.71 8.63 -2.93
CA LYS A 97 -42.00 9.92 -3.20
C LYS A 97 -41.17 10.27 -1.93
N GLU A 98 -40.16 11.16 -2.03
CA GLU A 98 -39.43 11.81 -0.91
C GLU A 98 -38.76 10.85 0.13
N GLU A 99 -37.90 11.25 1.08
CA GLU A 99 -37.55 12.56 1.67
C GLU A 99 -36.01 12.85 1.62
N GLU A 100 -35.64 14.11 1.84
CA GLU A 100 -34.28 14.67 1.83
C GLU A 100 -34.06 15.47 3.12
N GLU A 101 -33.00 15.19 3.88
CA GLU A 101 -32.26 16.09 4.79
C GLU A 101 -31.18 15.27 5.57
N GLY A 102 -30.20 15.95 6.18
CA GLY A 102 -29.12 15.28 6.95
C GLY A 102 -27.70 15.58 6.45
N LEU A 103 -27.36 16.86 6.29
CA LEU A 103 -25.99 17.31 6.06
C LEU A 103 -25.37 17.70 7.42
N GLU A 104 -24.87 16.70 8.14
CA GLU A 104 -24.18 16.90 9.42
C GLU A 104 -22.69 17.11 9.15
N GLU A 105 -22.22 18.33 9.38
CA GLU A 105 -20.80 18.72 9.30
C GLU A 105 -20.08 18.22 10.57
N GLU A 106 -19.70 16.93 10.60
CA GLU A 106 -18.82 16.39 11.65
C GLU A 106 -17.42 17.04 11.54
N GLU A 107 -16.83 17.32 12.71
CA GLU A 107 -15.70 18.26 12.87
C GLU A 107 -14.38 17.71 12.27
N GLU A 108 -13.52 18.59 11.73
CA GLU A 108 -12.18 18.22 11.25
C GLU A 108 -11.25 17.92 12.44
N ASP A 109 -11.20 16.67 12.90
CA ASP A 109 -10.22 16.17 13.88
C ASP A 109 -8.78 16.24 13.32
N GLU A 110 -8.08 17.35 13.58
CA GLU A 110 -6.66 17.56 13.26
C GLU A 110 -5.71 16.69 14.12
N GLU A 111 -5.67 15.35 14.00
CA GLU A 111 -4.64 14.56 14.74
C GLU A 111 -4.20 13.19 14.12
N ASP A 112 -3.78 13.16 12.85
CA ASP A 112 -2.85 12.12 12.34
C ASP A 112 -1.71 12.69 11.46
N ALA A 113 -1.00 13.68 12.00
CA ALA A 113 0.25 14.16 11.42
C ALA A 113 1.42 13.21 11.78
N GLY A 114 1.35 11.96 11.30
CA GLY A 114 2.29 10.87 11.64
C GLY A 114 3.76 11.31 11.65
N GLU A 115 4.33 11.43 12.86
CA GLU A 115 5.56 12.20 13.07
C GLU A 115 6.76 11.62 12.30
N THR A 116 7.23 12.37 11.30
CA THR A 116 8.45 12.01 10.56
C THR A 116 9.67 12.24 11.46
N LEU A 117 10.14 11.17 12.10
CA LEU A 117 11.29 11.20 13.01
C LEU A 117 12.63 11.22 12.27
N CYS A 118 13.59 11.98 12.80
CA CYS A 118 14.94 12.06 12.24
C CYS A 118 15.73 10.79 12.59
N GLY A 119 16.18 10.05 11.57
CA GLY A 119 16.96 8.81 11.72
C GLY A 119 18.36 8.92 12.34
N ALA A 120 18.68 10.03 12.99
CA ALA A 120 19.95 10.27 13.71
C ALA A 120 19.77 10.84 15.13
N CYS A 121 18.65 11.49 15.47
CA CYS A 121 18.35 11.95 16.84
C CYS A 121 17.02 11.45 17.40
N GLY A 122 16.11 10.92 16.57
CA GLY A 122 14.78 10.46 17.00
C GLY A 122 13.74 11.57 17.20
N GLU A 123 14.14 12.85 17.11
CA GLU A 123 13.25 14.02 17.20
C GLU A 123 12.37 14.14 15.93
N SER A 124 11.13 14.62 16.10
CA SER A 124 10.18 14.89 15.03
C SER A 124 10.42 16.25 14.33
N TYR A 125 9.61 16.56 13.32
CA TYR A 125 9.74 17.78 12.52
C TYR A 125 9.40 19.04 13.33
N THR A 126 10.36 19.96 13.45
CA THR A 126 10.12 21.31 13.98
C THR A 126 10.19 22.37 12.87
N SER A 127 9.41 23.44 13.01
CA SER A 127 9.21 24.43 11.95
C SER A 127 10.47 25.25 11.64
N GLY A 128 10.83 25.33 10.36
CA GLY A 128 12.00 26.07 9.89
C GLY A 128 13.30 25.26 9.84
N GLU A 129 13.31 24.00 10.28
CA GLU A 129 14.50 23.16 10.15
C GLU A 129 14.64 22.54 8.75
N PHE A 130 15.88 22.44 8.26
CA PHE A 130 16.19 21.81 6.98
C PHE A 130 16.35 20.29 7.13
N TRP A 131 15.67 19.53 6.26
CA TRP A 131 15.64 18.06 6.25
C TRP A 131 16.08 17.49 4.89
N ILE A 132 16.62 16.26 4.91
CA ILE A 132 17.08 15.54 3.71
C ILE A 132 16.82 14.03 3.82
N CYS A 133 16.34 13.40 2.74
CA CYS A 133 16.08 11.96 2.64
C CYS A 133 17.24 11.21 1.96
N CYS A 134 17.56 9.99 2.41
CA CYS A 134 18.66 9.17 1.90
C CYS A 134 18.23 8.18 0.80
N ASP A 135 18.78 8.29 -0.41
CA ASP A 135 18.45 7.46 -1.59
C ASP A 135 18.83 5.96 -1.49
N ILE A 136 19.21 5.48 -0.30
CA ILE A 136 19.66 4.10 -0.05
C ILE A 136 18.84 3.42 1.06
N CYS A 137 18.20 4.19 1.95
CA CYS A 137 17.38 3.67 3.03
C CYS A 137 16.05 4.41 3.23
N GLU A 138 15.78 5.47 2.44
CA GLU A 138 14.54 6.25 2.41
C GLU A 138 14.16 6.90 3.76
N ILE A 139 15.11 6.94 4.70
CA ILE A 139 14.99 7.62 5.99
C ILE A 139 15.30 9.10 5.86
N TRP A 140 14.51 9.92 6.56
CA TRP A 140 14.65 11.36 6.70
C TRP A 140 15.58 11.78 7.83
N PHE A 141 16.33 12.86 7.62
CA PHE A 141 17.29 13.40 8.58
C PHE A 141 17.26 14.93 8.62
N HIS A 142 17.32 15.53 9.81
CA HIS A 142 17.73 16.93 9.94
C HIS A 142 19.14 17.12 9.34
N GLY A 143 19.32 18.15 8.50
CA GLY A 143 20.61 18.50 7.93
C GLY A 143 21.70 18.77 8.97
N LYS A 144 21.32 19.31 10.15
CA LYS A 144 22.20 19.50 11.32
C LYS A 144 22.84 18.18 11.77
N CYS A 145 22.04 17.11 11.87
CA CYS A 145 22.48 15.79 12.35
C CYS A 145 23.40 15.06 11.36
N VAL A 146 23.28 15.35 10.06
CA VAL A 146 24.09 14.71 8.99
C VAL A 146 25.13 15.63 8.34
N LYS A 147 25.28 16.87 8.84
CA LYS A 147 26.25 17.87 8.37
C LYS A 147 26.05 18.26 6.90
N ILE A 148 24.79 18.42 6.49
CA ILE A 148 24.35 18.95 5.19
C ILE A 148 23.54 20.23 5.43
N THR A 149 23.83 21.29 4.67
CA THR A 149 23.04 22.53 4.63
C THR A 149 22.17 22.56 3.37
N ALA A 150 21.09 23.36 3.37
CA ALA A 150 20.18 23.48 2.22
C ALA A 150 20.92 23.82 0.90
N ALA A 151 21.75 24.87 0.92
CA ALA A 151 22.58 25.27 -0.23
C ALA A 151 23.56 24.18 -0.71
N ARG A 152 23.96 23.25 0.18
CA ARG A 152 24.75 22.07 -0.22
C ARG A 152 23.86 21.00 -0.85
N ALA A 153 22.65 20.80 -0.34
CA ALA A 153 21.70 19.82 -0.85
C ALA A 153 21.18 20.13 -2.26
N GLU A 154 20.99 21.41 -2.60
CA GLU A 154 20.70 21.88 -3.98
C GLU A 154 21.65 21.31 -5.04
N HIS A 155 22.89 21.01 -4.65
CA HIS A 155 23.96 20.52 -5.52
C HIS A 155 24.17 18.98 -5.42
N ILE A 156 23.41 18.28 -4.57
CA ILE A 156 23.53 16.82 -4.38
C ILE A 156 22.47 16.11 -5.24
N LYS A 157 22.92 15.45 -6.31
CA LYS A 157 22.04 14.63 -7.19
C LYS A 157 21.61 13.29 -6.58
N GLN A 158 22.36 12.79 -5.60
CA GLN A 158 22.04 11.59 -4.84
C GLN A 158 22.72 11.69 -3.46
N TYR A 159 21.94 11.69 -2.39
CA TYR A 159 22.40 11.78 -1.02
C TYR A 159 22.46 10.40 -0.35
N LYS A 160 23.59 10.13 0.31
CA LYS A 160 23.82 8.91 1.07
C LYS A 160 24.14 9.27 2.52
N CYS A 161 23.30 8.83 3.45
CA CYS A 161 23.50 9.11 4.88
C CYS A 161 24.80 8.49 5.42
N PRO A 162 25.31 8.94 6.58
CA PRO A 162 26.55 8.41 7.17
C PRO A 162 26.54 6.89 7.33
N THR A 163 25.43 6.32 7.80
CA THR A 163 25.23 4.87 8.02
C THR A 163 25.32 4.07 6.71
N CYS A 164 24.64 4.52 5.66
CA CYS A 164 24.74 3.89 4.34
C CYS A 164 26.11 4.12 3.69
N THR A 165 26.81 5.21 4.02
CA THR A 165 28.14 5.52 3.48
C THR A 165 29.24 4.67 4.09
N SER A 166 29.23 4.46 5.41
CA SER A 166 30.16 3.57 6.11
C SER A 166 29.90 2.10 5.79
N ASN A 167 28.62 1.68 5.73
CA ASN A 167 28.26 0.29 5.52
C ASN A 167 28.35 -0.13 4.03
N LYS A 168 29.55 -0.53 3.60
CA LYS A 168 29.80 -1.17 2.30
C LYS A 168 29.47 -2.69 2.28
N ARG A 169 28.92 -3.28 3.35
CA ARG A 169 28.62 -4.72 3.45
C ARG A 169 27.34 -5.03 4.23
N SER A 170 26.19 -4.89 3.58
CA SER A 170 24.96 -5.60 3.98
C SER A 170 23.98 -5.81 2.81
N ARG A 171 24.46 -6.45 1.74
CA ARG A 171 23.63 -7.27 0.84
C ARG A 171 24.38 -8.59 0.63
N ALA A 172 23.95 -9.59 1.39
CA ALA A 172 24.33 -11.00 1.39
C ALA A 172 23.09 -11.78 1.86
#